data_AF-R7CVM4-F1
#
_entry.id   AF-R7CVM4-F1
#
_cell.length_a   1.000
_cell.length_b   1.000
_cell.length_c   1.000
_cell.angle_alpha   90.00
_cell.angle_beta   90.00
_cell.angle_gamma   90.00
#
_symmetry.space_group_name_H-M   'P 1'
#
loop_
_entity.id
_entity.type
_entity.pdbx_description
1 polymer ?
#
loop_
_entity_poly.entity_id
_entity_poly.type
_entity_poly.pdbx_seq_one_letter_code
_entity_poly.pdbx_strand_id
1 'polypeptide(L)'
;MERYAGALDLYRGTALTLKEIARRTGVTVEGFRAYLNQWHPGLQRTVSAPSVKYGAAVGSLKAAPRPIAHVAKEFGLQAEAFRQYLHKHEPELARQLATTRTTDGRRVAHGSREKYAEAVHLYRTTPEDLKSIARRLGLTYNSVGGYIRRNHPEVIEAHKRLLAGN
;
A
#
# COMPACT_ATOMS: atom_id res chain seq x y z
N MET A 1 44.04 7.87 -5.62
CA MET A 1 42.57 7.98 -5.81
C MET A 1 41.83 6.64 -5.62
N GLU A 2 42.51 5.53 -5.36
CA GLU A 2 41.92 4.17 -5.32
C GLU A 2 41.17 3.81 -4.03
N ARG A 3 41.35 4.58 -2.93
CA ARG A 3 40.84 4.22 -1.59
C ARG A 3 39.32 4.00 -1.53
N TYR A 4 38.54 4.66 -2.40
CA TYR A 4 37.09 4.55 -2.43
C TYR A 4 36.56 3.75 -3.63
N ALA A 5 37.42 3.22 -4.49
CA ALA A 5 37.00 2.51 -5.71
C ALA A 5 36.21 1.24 -5.39
N GLY A 6 36.71 0.40 -4.46
CA GLY A 6 35.99 -0.79 -4.00
C GLY A 6 34.70 -0.46 -3.26
N ALA A 7 34.67 0.65 -2.51
CA ALA A 7 33.45 1.12 -1.85
C ALA A 7 32.40 1.61 -2.86
N LEU A 8 32.85 2.30 -3.92
CA LEU A 8 32.00 2.79 -5.01
C LEU A 8 31.40 1.65 -5.83
N ASP A 9 32.19 0.61 -6.12
CA ASP A 9 31.72 -0.56 -6.86
C ASP A 9 30.62 -1.31 -6.09
N LEU A 10 30.85 -1.56 -4.80
CA LEU A 10 29.83 -2.13 -3.91
C LEU A 10 28.60 -1.22 -3.82
N TYR A 11 28.78 0.10 -3.74
CA TYR A 11 27.68 1.04 -3.66
C TYR A 11 26.81 1.07 -4.93
N ARG A 12 27.40 0.83 -6.11
CA ARG A 12 26.67 0.77 -7.39
C ARG A 12 26.00 -0.58 -7.63
N GLY A 13 26.69 -1.67 -7.30
CA GLY A 13 26.26 -3.04 -7.61
C GLY A 13 25.36 -3.68 -6.56
N THR A 14 25.26 -3.09 -5.35
CA THR A 14 24.55 -3.73 -4.23
C THR A 14 23.63 -2.76 -3.48
N ALA A 15 22.63 -3.31 -2.78
CA ALA A 15 21.72 -2.54 -1.93
C ALA A 15 22.27 -2.30 -0.50
N LEU A 16 23.60 -2.36 -0.30
CA LEU A 16 24.23 -2.19 1.01
C LEU A 16 24.19 -0.72 1.46
N THR A 17 24.09 -0.51 2.78
CA THR A 17 24.11 0.85 3.36
C THR A 17 25.54 1.42 3.38
N LEU A 18 25.68 2.75 3.43
CA LEU A 18 26.99 3.41 3.57
C LEU A 18 27.78 2.87 4.77
N LYS A 19 27.10 2.56 5.88
CA LYS A 19 27.73 1.99 7.09
C LYS A 19 28.25 0.57 6.84
N GLU A 20 27.49 -0.23 6.12
CA GLU A 20 27.85 -1.61 5.80
C GLU A 20 29.01 -1.67 4.79
N ILE A 21 29.01 -0.77 3.80
CA ILE A 21 30.11 -0.64 2.82
C ILE A 21 31.38 -0.12 3.50
N ALA A 22 31.26 0.90 4.35
CA ALA A 22 32.36 1.41 5.17
C ALA A 22 33.00 0.31 6.01
N ARG A 23 32.18 -0.51 6.69
CA ARG A 23 32.63 -1.66 7.47
C ARG A 23 33.39 -2.69 6.63
N ARG A 24 32.91 -2.99 5.42
CA ARG A 24 33.51 -4.02 4.53
C ARG A 24 34.79 -3.56 3.84
N THR A 25 34.92 -2.27 3.58
CA THR A 25 36.04 -1.71 2.82
C THR A 25 37.06 -0.97 3.69
N GLY A 26 36.80 -0.85 4.99
CA GLY A 26 37.68 -0.17 5.95
C GLY A 26 37.73 1.35 5.80
N VAL A 27 36.82 1.94 5.00
CA VAL A 27 36.69 3.40 4.89
C VAL A 27 35.77 3.95 5.96
N THR A 28 35.90 5.23 6.30
CA THR A 28 34.95 5.88 7.21
C THR A 28 33.67 6.25 6.46
N VAL A 29 32.52 6.19 7.16
CA VAL A 29 31.22 6.54 6.58
C VAL A 29 31.22 7.98 6.08
N GLU A 30 31.75 8.90 6.88
CA GLU A 30 31.83 10.33 6.53
C GLU A 30 32.79 10.60 5.38
N GLY A 31 33.96 9.93 5.36
CA GLY A 31 34.93 10.07 4.27
C GLY A 31 34.37 9.57 2.95
N PHE A 32 33.66 8.44 2.97
CA PHE A 32 33.01 7.91 1.77
C PHE A 32 31.81 8.79 1.33
N ARG A 33 31.06 9.36 2.28
CA ARG A 33 29.98 10.30 1.98
C ARG A 33 30.49 11.59 1.33
N ALA A 34 31.58 12.15 1.87
CA ALA A 34 32.24 13.33 1.30
C ALA A 34 32.75 13.04 -0.11
N TYR A 35 33.39 11.88 -0.32
CA TYR A 35 33.82 11.41 -1.63
C TYR A 35 32.66 11.32 -2.63
N LEU A 36 31.53 10.71 -2.24
CA LEU A 36 30.34 10.65 -3.10
C LEU A 36 29.77 12.04 -3.38
N ASN A 37 29.74 12.96 -2.41
CA ASN A 37 29.28 14.34 -2.65
C ASN A 37 30.17 15.08 -3.65
N GLN A 38 31.49 14.95 -3.51
CA GLN A 38 32.46 15.71 -4.29
C GLN A 38 32.59 15.18 -5.72
N TRP A 39 32.59 13.86 -5.90
CA TRP A 39 32.92 13.23 -7.18
C TRP A 39 31.73 12.52 -7.84
N HIS A 40 30.67 12.22 -7.08
CA HIS A 40 29.49 11.49 -7.56
C HIS A 40 28.18 12.05 -6.99
N PRO A 41 27.90 13.38 -7.14
CA PRO A 41 26.78 14.05 -6.47
C PRO A 41 25.40 13.46 -6.81
N GLY A 42 25.23 12.91 -8.01
CA GLY A 42 23.99 12.21 -8.41
C GLY A 42 23.86 10.78 -7.91
N LEU A 43 24.92 10.22 -7.32
CA LEU A 43 24.94 8.84 -6.83
C LEU A 43 24.47 8.75 -5.39
N GLN A 44 24.39 9.86 -4.64
CA GLN A 44 23.88 9.84 -3.27
C GLN A 44 22.41 9.42 -3.25
N ARG A 45 22.17 8.11 -3.10
CA ARG A 45 20.95 7.61 -2.48
C ARG A 45 20.96 8.18 -1.07
N THR A 46 20.22 9.24 -0.85
CA THR A 46 20.10 9.85 0.47
C THR A 46 19.56 8.77 1.40
N VAL A 47 20.43 8.13 2.18
CA VAL A 47 20.03 7.21 3.25
C VAL A 47 19.47 8.09 4.36
N SER A 48 18.26 8.58 4.12
CA SER A 48 17.46 9.24 5.13
C SER A 48 17.04 8.18 6.16
N ALA A 49 16.75 8.54 7.41
CA ALA A 49 16.18 7.61 8.39
C ALA A 49 14.99 6.78 7.83
N PRO A 50 14.11 7.36 6.96
CA PRO A 50 13.16 6.60 6.16
C PRO A 50 13.75 5.46 5.31
N SER A 51 14.90 5.64 4.66
CA SER A 51 15.53 4.59 3.83
C SER A 51 16.02 3.39 4.64
N VAL A 52 16.42 3.59 5.90
CA VAL A 52 16.72 2.48 6.82
C VAL A 52 15.42 1.77 7.22
N LYS A 53 14.38 2.54 7.55
CA LYS A 53 13.06 2.01 7.95
C LYS A 53 12.38 1.21 6.84
N TYR A 54 12.50 1.68 5.60
CA TYR A 54 11.82 1.10 4.44
C TYR A 54 12.69 0.14 3.64
N GLY A 55 14.02 0.11 3.88
CA GLY A 55 14.97 -0.67 3.07
C GLY A 55 14.63 -2.17 2.99
N ALA A 56 14.26 -2.78 4.11
CA ALA A 56 13.86 -4.19 4.14
C ALA A 56 12.56 -4.45 3.35
N ALA A 57 11.59 -3.55 3.48
CA ALA A 57 10.32 -3.61 2.75
C ALA A 57 10.53 -3.41 1.23
N VAL A 58 11.39 -2.45 0.84
CA VAL A 58 11.76 -2.23 -0.57
C VAL A 58 12.50 -3.44 -1.14
N GLY A 59 13.43 -4.03 -0.40
CA GLY A 59 14.16 -5.22 -0.82
C GLY A 59 13.23 -6.41 -1.05
N SER A 60 12.30 -6.65 -0.12
CA SER A 60 11.27 -7.68 -0.24
C SER A 60 10.38 -7.45 -1.46
N LEU A 61 9.99 -6.19 -1.71
CA LEU A 61 9.15 -5.80 -2.84
C LEU A 61 9.85 -5.97 -4.20
N LYS A 62 11.18 -5.78 -4.25
CA LYS A 62 12.02 -6.05 -5.44
C LYS A 62 12.20 -7.54 -5.70
N ALA A 63 12.33 -8.35 -4.66
CA ALA A 63 12.48 -9.79 -4.77
C ALA A 63 11.16 -10.49 -5.17
N ALA A 64 10.03 -10.01 -4.65
CA ALA A 64 8.70 -10.53 -4.93
C ALA A 64 7.71 -9.38 -5.12
N PRO A 65 7.40 -9.00 -6.38
CA PRO A 65 6.45 -7.93 -6.67
C PRO A 65 5.05 -8.29 -6.13
N ARG A 66 4.57 -7.51 -5.17
CA ARG A 66 3.26 -7.71 -4.52
C ARG A 66 2.66 -6.37 -4.08
N PRO A 67 1.36 -6.31 -3.72
CA PRO A 67 0.72 -5.05 -3.37
C PRO A 67 1.43 -4.33 -2.22
N ILE A 68 1.70 -3.02 -2.40
CA ILE A 68 2.40 -2.17 -1.41
C ILE A 68 1.74 -2.25 -0.03
N ALA A 69 0.41 -2.36 0.03
CA ALA A 69 -0.34 -2.50 1.28
C ALA A 69 -0.04 -3.81 2.03
N HIS A 70 0.21 -4.90 1.32
CA HIS A 70 0.54 -6.19 1.93
C HIS A 70 1.95 -6.14 2.53
N VAL A 71 2.92 -5.61 1.78
CA VAL A 71 4.29 -5.40 2.29
C VAL A 71 4.29 -4.43 3.46
N ALA A 72 3.55 -3.32 3.37
CA ALA A 72 3.44 -2.39 4.49
C ALA A 72 2.91 -3.08 5.75
N LYS A 73 1.90 -3.94 5.64
CA LYS A 73 1.36 -4.70 6.78
C LYS A 73 2.39 -5.70 7.36
N GLU A 74 3.07 -6.45 6.51
CA GLU A 74 4.08 -7.44 6.90
C GLU A 74 5.26 -6.81 7.66
N PHE A 75 5.67 -5.62 7.25
CA PHE A 75 6.78 -4.88 7.85
C PHE A 75 6.32 -3.87 8.92
N GLY A 76 5.04 -3.85 9.32
CA GLY A 76 4.51 -2.95 10.34
C GLY A 76 4.56 -1.46 9.97
N LEU A 77 4.52 -1.14 8.68
CA LEU A 77 4.63 0.20 8.12
C LEU A 77 3.24 0.78 7.79
N GLN A 78 3.13 2.11 7.85
CA GLN A 78 1.95 2.79 7.32
C GLN A 78 1.99 2.77 5.79
N ALA A 79 0.97 2.17 5.16
CA ALA A 79 0.92 1.93 3.73
C ALA A 79 1.04 3.21 2.89
N GLU A 80 0.42 4.31 3.33
CA GLU A 80 0.46 5.58 2.59
C GLU A 80 1.83 6.26 2.68
N ALA A 81 2.44 6.28 3.87
CA ALA A 81 3.81 6.79 4.05
C ALA A 81 4.84 5.98 3.24
N PHE A 82 4.66 4.65 3.17
CA PHE A 82 5.53 3.79 2.37
C PHE A 82 5.34 4.01 0.86
N ARG A 83 4.11 4.22 0.39
CA ARG A 83 3.81 4.56 -1.01
C ARG A 83 4.47 5.89 -1.42
N GLN A 84 4.35 6.93 -0.59
CA GLN A 84 4.98 8.22 -0.86
C GLN A 84 6.50 8.10 -0.92
N TYR A 85 7.09 7.32 -0.01
CA TYR A 85 8.52 7.03 -0.02
C TYR A 85 8.96 6.34 -1.32
N LEU A 86 8.23 5.31 -1.76
CA LEU A 86 8.51 4.62 -3.02
C LEU A 86 8.40 5.57 -4.22
N HIS A 87 7.40 6.45 -4.25
CA HIS A 87 7.23 7.41 -5.34
C HIS A 87 8.39 8.41 -5.43
N LYS A 88 8.96 8.80 -4.29
CA LYS A 88 10.08 9.75 -4.19
C LYS A 88 11.44 9.13 -4.48
N HIS A 89 11.68 7.90 -4.01
CA HIS A 89 13.01 7.29 -4.00
C HIS A 89 13.19 6.13 -4.98
N GLU A 90 12.09 5.48 -5.40
CA GLU A 90 12.10 4.35 -6.32
C GLU A 90 10.95 4.51 -7.35
N PRO A 91 10.95 5.60 -8.15
CA PRO A 91 9.81 5.95 -9.02
C PRO A 91 9.51 4.90 -10.09
N GLU A 92 10.52 4.16 -10.57
CA GLU A 92 10.35 3.05 -11.52
C GLU A 92 9.62 1.87 -10.87
N LEU A 93 10.04 1.49 -9.65
CA LEU A 93 9.38 0.45 -8.87
C LEU A 93 7.94 0.87 -8.54
N ALA A 94 7.75 2.14 -8.19
CA ALA A 94 6.42 2.72 -7.94
C ALA A 94 5.55 2.69 -9.20
N ARG A 95 6.10 2.94 -10.40
CA ARG A 95 5.37 2.84 -11.68
C ARG A 95 5.01 1.41 -12.04
N GLN A 96 5.95 0.47 -11.88
CA GLN A 96 5.70 -0.96 -12.11
C GLN A 96 4.60 -1.49 -11.19
N LEU A 97 4.60 -1.04 -9.93
CA LEU A 97 3.60 -1.43 -8.93
C LEU A 97 2.33 -0.58 -8.99
N ALA A 98 2.36 0.60 -9.62
CA ALA A 98 1.18 1.42 -9.88
C ALA A 98 0.22 0.71 -10.86
N THR A 99 0.70 -0.22 -11.69
CA THR A 99 -0.14 -1.12 -12.50
C THR A 99 -0.92 -2.12 -11.67
N THR A 100 -0.47 -2.40 -10.43
CA THR A 100 -1.35 -2.99 -9.40
C THR A 100 -2.18 -1.86 -8.78
N ARG A 101 -2.92 -1.15 -9.64
CA ARG A 101 -4.25 -0.72 -9.25
C ARG A 101 -4.95 -2.00 -8.84
N THR A 102 -5.16 -2.18 -7.54
CA THR A 102 -6.43 -2.81 -7.17
C THR A 102 -7.47 -1.99 -7.92
N THR A 103 -8.19 -2.64 -8.82
CA THR A 103 -9.18 -2.07 -9.73
C THR A 103 -10.22 -1.20 -9.04
N ASP A 104 -10.31 -1.27 -7.71
CA ASP A 104 -11.18 -0.45 -6.91
C ASP A 104 -10.42 0.61 -6.12
N GLY A 105 -10.55 1.86 -6.53
CA GLY A 105 -10.22 3.04 -5.74
C GLY A 105 -11.07 3.19 -4.46
N ARG A 106 -11.66 2.11 -3.92
CA ARG A 106 -12.42 2.08 -2.68
C ARG A 106 -12.28 0.73 -2.00
N ARG A 107 -12.07 0.76 -0.69
CA ARG A 107 -12.19 -0.40 0.20
C ARG A 107 -13.55 -1.06 -0.03
N VAL A 108 -13.55 -2.22 -0.66
CA VAL A 108 -14.45 -3.30 -0.28
C VAL A 108 -13.63 -4.58 -0.38
N ALA A 109 -13.28 -5.11 0.79
CA ALA A 109 -12.62 -6.40 0.89
C ALA A 109 -13.47 -7.43 0.14
N HIS A 110 -12.87 -8.43 -0.49
CA HIS A 110 -13.56 -9.57 -1.09
C HIS A 110 -14.69 -10.16 -0.20
N GLY A 111 -14.54 -10.07 1.12
CA GLY A 111 -15.59 -10.44 2.09
C GLY A 111 -16.81 -9.52 2.15
N SER A 112 -16.90 -8.41 1.43
CA SER A 112 -18.06 -7.50 1.52
C SER A 112 -19.28 -8.00 0.75
N ARG A 113 -19.07 -8.74 -0.34
CA ARG A 113 -20.17 -9.37 -1.09
C ARG A 113 -20.84 -10.41 -0.20
N GLU A 114 -20.05 -11.23 0.49
CA GLU A 114 -20.54 -12.17 1.52
C GLU A 114 -21.16 -11.42 2.70
N LYS A 115 -20.48 -10.40 3.22
CA LYS A 115 -20.93 -9.62 4.38
C LYS A 115 -22.27 -8.91 4.19
N TYR A 116 -22.57 -8.43 2.98
CA TYR A 116 -23.80 -7.69 2.69
C TYR A 116 -24.85 -8.50 1.94
N ALA A 117 -24.55 -9.72 1.48
CA ALA A 117 -25.50 -10.54 0.72
C ALA A 117 -26.82 -10.74 1.47
N GLU A 118 -26.74 -11.04 2.77
CA GLU A 118 -27.93 -11.26 3.59
C GLU A 118 -28.73 -9.97 3.80
N ALA A 119 -28.04 -8.84 4.05
CA ALA A 119 -28.69 -7.54 4.17
C ALA A 119 -29.40 -7.13 2.87
N VAL A 120 -28.78 -7.41 1.72
CA VAL A 120 -29.35 -7.15 0.39
C VAL A 120 -30.59 -8.04 0.16
N HIS A 121 -30.51 -9.32 0.52
CA HIS A 121 -31.62 -10.25 0.37
C HIS A 121 -32.83 -9.82 1.22
N LEU A 122 -32.62 -9.55 2.51
CA LEU A 122 -33.66 -9.12 3.43
C LEU A 122 -34.31 -7.81 2.97
N TYR A 123 -33.49 -6.83 2.58
CA TYR A 123 -34.02 -5.54 2.14
C TYR A 123 -34.84 -5.67 0.84
N ARG A 124 -34.47 -6.59 -0.05
CA ARG A 124 -35.22 -6.86 -1.29
C ARG A 124 -36.54 -7.59 -1.08
N THR A 125 -36.62 -8.47 -0.07
CA THR A 125 -37.69 -9.47 0.07
C THR A 125 -38.66 -9.19 1.20
N THR A 126 -38.31 -8.25 2.09
CA THR A 126 -39.12 -7.90 3.26
C THR A 126 -39.41 -6.40 3.28
N PRO A 127 -40.52 -5.96 3.91
CA PRO A 127 -40.78 -4.56 4.17
C PRO A 127 -39.94 -4.00 5.35
N GLU A 128 -38.99 -4.76 5.89
CA GLU A 128 -38.11 -4.31 6.99
C GLU A 128 -37.19 -3.18 6.50
N ASP A 129 -37.09 -2.11 7.29
CA ASP A 129 -36.26 -0.97 6.93
C ASP A 129 -34.76 -1.29 7.01
N LEU A 130 -33.96 -0.67 6.15
CA LEU A 130 -32.53 -0.94 6.06
C LEU A 130 -31.77 -0.64 7.37
N LYS A 131 -32.27 0.28 8.21
CA LYS A 131 -31.63 0.63 9.49
C LYS A 131 -31.86 -0.47 10.53
N SER A 132 -33.04 -1.07 10.57
CA SER A 132 -33.32 -2.25 11.40
C SER A 132 -32.50 -3.47 10.94
N ILE A 133 -32.48 -3.75 9.64
CA ILE A 133 -31.66 -4.84 9.07
C ILE A 133 -30.19 -4.66 9.41
N ALA A 134 -29.66 -3.44 9.24
CA ALA A 134 -28.26 -3.14 9.56
C ALA A 134 -27.96 -3.38 11.05
N ARG A 135 -28.84 -2.95 11.96
CA ARG A 135 -28.70 -3.19 13.41
C ARG A 135 -28.74 -4.68 13.73
N ARG A 136 -29.67 -5.44 13.15
CA ARG A 136 -29.84 -6.89 13.40
C ARG A 136 -28.61 -7.68 12.94
N LEU A 137 -28.00 -7.30 11.83
CA LEU A 137 -26.84 -7.96 11.25
C LEU A 137 -25.49 -7.40 11.74
N GLY A 138 -25.48 -6.47 12.71
CA GLY A 138 -24.26 -5.85 13.21
C GLY A 138 -23.51 -5.03 12.15
N LEU A 139 -24.22 -4.50 11.16
CA LEU A 139 -23.69 -3.72 10.05
C LEU A 139 -23.85 -2.22 10.30
N THR A 140 -22.91 -1.44 9.77
CA THR A 140 -23.05 0.02 9.74
C THR A 140 -24.02 0.42 8.63
N TYR A 141 -25.11 1.11 8.99
CA TYR A 141 -26.14 1.59 8.05
C TYR A 141 -25.55 2.33 6.84
N ASN A 142 -24.65 3.28 7.06
CA ASN A 142 -24.02 4.04 5.98
C ASN A 142 -23.19 3.18 5.02
N SER A 143 -22.59 2.10 5.53
CA SER A 143 -21.79 1.18 4.73
C SER A 143 -22.66 0.28 3.85
N VAL A 144 -23.71 -0.33 4.41
CA VAL A 144 -24.62 -1.18 3.63
C VAL A 144 -25.48 -0.34 2.67
N GLY A 145 -25.99 0.81 3.09
CA GLY A 145 -26.74 1.72 2.22
C GLY A 145 -25.89 2.29 1.09
N GLY A 146 -24.63 2.62 1.37
CA GLY A 146 -23.68 3.02 0.33
C GLY A 146 -23.31 1.87 -0.62
N TYR A 147 -23.30 0.62 -0.14
CA TYR A 147 -23.06 -0.55 -0.99
C TYR A 147 -24.24 -0.82 -1.92
N ILE A 148 -25.47 -0.84 -1.40
CA ILE A 148 -26.70 -1.10 -2.16
C ILE A 148 -26.87 -0.03 -3.27
N ARG A 149 -26.74 1.26 -2.96
CA ARG A 149 -26.88 2.32 -3.98
C ARG A 149 -25.90 2.22 -5.15
N ARG A 150 -24.71 1.66 -4.92
CA ARG A 150 -23.64 1.59 -5.94
C ARG A 150 -23.65 0.29 -6.73
N ASN A 151 -24.10 -0.81 -6.12
CA ASN A 151 -23.98 -2.15 -6.71
C ASN A 151 -25.34 -2.80 -7.02
N HIS A 152 -26.39 -2.42 -6.27
CA HIS A 152 -27.71 -3.03 -6.34
C HIS A 152 -28.85 -1.98 -6.27
N PRO A 153 -28.88 -0.96 -7.16
CA PRO A 153 -29.96 0.02 -7.16
C PRO A 153 -31.35 -0.63 -7.36
N GLU A 154 -31.42 -1.78 -8.05
CA GLU A 154 -32.63 -2.56 -8.27
C GLU A 154 -33.30 -3.03 -6.97
N VAL A 155 -32.51 -3.22 -5.90
CA VAL A 155 -33.03 -3.66 -4.60
C VAL A 155 -33.81 -2.54 -3.91
N ILE A 156 -33.42 -1.29 -4.11
CA ILE A 156 -34.14 -0.12 -3.58
C ILE A 156 -35.52 -0.04 -4.23
N GLU A 157 -35.59 -0.23 -5.54
CA GLU A 157 -36.87 -0.21 -6.27
C GLU A 157 -37.76 -1.40 -5.91
N ALA A 158 -37.18 -2.59 -5.72
CA ALA A 158 -37.93 -3.76 -5.24
C ALA A 158 -38.54 -3.51 -3.84
N HIS A 159 -37.76 -2.92 -2.92
CA HIS A 159 -38.25 -2.59 -1.59
C HIS A 159 -39.36 -1.53 -1.62
N LYS A 160 -39.23 -0.48 -2.46
CA LYS A 160 -40.31 0.50 -2.66
C LYS A 160 -41.61 -0.15 -3.14
N ARG A 161 -41.53 -1.14 -4.03
CA ARG A 161 -42.71 -1.90 -4.50
C ARG A 161 -43.34 -2.72 -3.38
N LEU A 162 -42.53 -3.33 -2.50
CA LEU A 162 -43.03 -4.03 -1.32
C LEU A 162 -43.79 -3.08 -0.38
N LEU A 163 -43.27 -1.88 -0.15
CA LEU A 163 -43.94 -0.87 0.68
C LEU A 163 -45.18 -0.25 0.03
N ALA A 164 -45.25 -0.22 -1.31
CA ALA A 164 -46.41 0.29 -2.02
C ALA A 164 -47.54 -0.75 -2.17
N GLY A 165 -47.22 -2.04 -1.98
CA GLY A 165 -48.16 -3.16 -2.10
C GLY A 165 -48.65 -3.73 -0.75
N ASN A 166 -48.29 -3.12 0.36
CA ASN A 166 -48.66 -3.51 1.73
C ASN A 166 -49.31 -2.33 2.46
#